data_AF-A0A2P6VJF4-F1
#
_entry.id   AF-A0A2P6VJF4-F1
#
_cell.length_a   1.000
_cell.length_b   1.000
_cell.length_c   1.000
_cell.angle_alpha   90.00
_cell.angle_beta   90.00
_cell.angle_gamma   90.00
#
_symmetry.space_group_name_H-M   'P 1'
#
loop_
_entity.id
_entity.type
_entity.pdbx_description
1 polymer ?
#
loop_
_entity_poly.entity_id
_entity_poly.type
_entity_poly.pdbx_seq_one_letter_code
_entity_poly.pdbx_strand_id
1 'polypeptide(L)'
;MAAADGSTPPPAAASAARSVAAQRDRAAGAVLGCLIGDALGVGPHWYCDLDVLRQEFGWVGGYVQSKPGRYHEGLAPGDLSQTGQVCELLLRSLVDAGRYDQPDFCSRLDALLGQLDGTPYSPPGDYTDVAMRDVWRGRKKEGLQWGDGALGSWCDTSEGAIRAVMLAARYAGSLGEAAAHALANVRVTHLDPVVTGQSMSFALLVAAMIQGEPIDADLGLKMRELAKKGEIPVTHAILAEERGTITEQPADPTPTMPFPDALLQVGWVVEAARDPKVSFPPQKVGKVYGMACSIHFLLPAAYYLAVAFEKEPTGQRRFEQAVLHAINSGGNNMARAALTGALVGSIVGLTGIPSRFVEGLTKGEELRALALALAEQAFPEAAGGRGAGTIEA
;
A
#
# COMPACT_ATOMS: atom_id res chain seq x y z
N MET A 1 -49.13 -23.69 -16.83
CA MET A 1 -48.02 -24.30 -16.06
C MET A 1 -46.71 -23.73 -16.59
N ALA A 2 -46.21 -22.67 -15.98
CA ALA A 2 -44.86 -22.16 -16.22
C ALA A 2 -44.13 -22.26 -14.88
N ALA A 3 -43.13 -23.14 -14.82
CA ALA A 3 -42.29 -23.32 -13.64
C ALA A 3 -41.32 -22.15 -13.55
N ALA A 4 -41.44 -21.36 -12.49
CA ALA A 4 -40.41 -20.42 -12.09
C ALA A 4 -39.29 -21.22 -11.41
N ASP A 5 -38.18 -21.40 -12.11
CA ASP A 5 -36.89 -21.73 -11.49
C ASP A 5 -36.41 -20.49 -10.74
N GLY A 6 -36.74 -20.46 -9.45
CA GLY A 6 -36.19 -19.53 -8.48
C GLY A 6 -35.40 -20.31 -7.45
N SER A 7 -34.33 -21.02 -7.85
CA SER A 7 -33.42 -21.61 -6.87
C SER A 7 -32.59 -20.49 -6.22
N THR A 8 -33.04 -19.99 -5.08
CA THR A 8 -32.19 -19.19 -4.18
C THR A 8 -30.98 -20.03 -3.77
N PRO A 9 -29.74 -19.53 -3.95
CA PRO A 9 -28.54 -20.30 -3.62
C PRO A 9 -28.48 -20.62 -2.12
N PRO A 10 -27.87 -21.75 -1.73
CA PRO A 10 -27.80 -22.17 -0.33
C PRO A 10 -27.05 -21.14 0.54
N PRO A 11 -27.36 -21.05 1.85
CA PRO A 11 -26.87 -19.99 2.74
C PRO A 11 -25.34 -19.82 2.78
N ALA A 12 -24.59 -20.92 2.68
CA ALA A 12 -23.13 -20.93 2.67
C ALA A 12 -22.55 -20.33 1.38
N ALA A 13 -23.14 -20.61 0.22
CA ALA A 13 -22.73 -20.03 -1.06
C ALA A 13 -23.03 -18.52 -1.11
N ALA A 14 -24.18 -18.10 -0.56
CA ALA A 14 -24.49 -16.69 -0.41
C ALA A 14 -23.57 -15.96 0.59
N SER A 15 -23.06 -16.66 1.62
CA SER A 15 -22.08 -16.11 2.55
C SER A 15 -20.69 -15.98 1.93
N ALA A 16 -20.25 -16.98 1.17
CA ALA A 16 -18.97 -16.95 0.45
C ALA A 16 -18.96 -15.91 -0.69
N ALA A 17 -20.07 -15.77 -1.43
CA ALA A 17 -20.21 -14.72 -2.43
C ALA A 17 -20.16 -13.32 -1.79
N ARG A 18 -20.77 -13.15 -0.61
CA ARG A 18 -20.70 -11.90 0.17
C ARG A 18 -19.29 -11.61 0.69
N SER A 19 -18.50 -12.65 1.05
CA SER A 19 -17.11 -12.45 1.46
C SER A 19 -16.21 -12.07 0.29
N VAL A 20 -16.38 -12.71 -0.88
CA VAL A 20 -15.60 -12.35 -2.10
C VAL A 20 -15.90 -10.93 -2.56
N ALA A 21 -17.17 -10.52 -2.57
CA ALA A 21 -17.54 -9.15 -2.92
C ALA A 21 -16.90 -8.12 -1.97
N ALA A 22 -16.89 -8.39 -0.66
CA ALA A 22 -16.24 -7.54 0.32
C ALA A 22 -14.72 -7.50 0.14
N GLN A 23 -14.08 -8.63 -0.16
CA GLN A 23 -12.64 -8.71 -0.43
C GLN A 23 -12.26 -7.91 -1.69
N ARG A 24 -13.05 -8.02 -2.76
CA ARG A 24 -12.85 -7.20 -3.97
C ARG A 24 -12.98 -5.72 -3.69
N ASP A 25 -14.01 -5.32 -2.93
CA ASP A 25 -14.22 -3.92 -2.56
C ASP A 25 -13.05 -3.37 -1.73
N ARG A 26 -12.53 -4.15 -0.78
CA ARG A 26 -11.34 -3.81 0.03
C ARG A 26 -10.07 -3.74 -0.80
N ALA A 27 -9.85 -4.67 -1.73
CA ALA A 27 -8.70 -4.67 -2.61
C ALA A 27 -8.67 -3.42 -3.51
N ALA A 28 -9.80 -3.09 -4.14
CA ALA A 28 -9.92 -1.88 -4.95
C ALA A 28 -9.78 -0.61 -4.09
N GLY A 29 -10.34 -0.62 -2.87
CA GLY A 29 -10.21 0.46 -1.90
C GLY A 29 -8.76 0.71 -1.47
N ALA A 30 -7.98 -0.35 -1.24
CA ALA A 30 -6.57 -0.23 -0.88
C ALA A 30 -5.74 0.42 -2.00
N VAL A 31 -5.93 -0.03 -3.24
CA VAL A 31 -5.25 0.52 -4.43
C VAL A 31 -5.61 1.98 -4.64
N LEU A 32 -6.91 2.28 -4.74
CA LEU A 32 -7.35 3.64 -5.05
C LEU A 32 -7.09 4.59 -3.87
N GLY A 33 -7.24 4.12 -2.64
CA GLY A 33 -6.92 4.88 -1.44
C GLY A 33 -5.44 5.28 -1.38
N CYS A 34 -4.54 4.39 -1.82
CA CYS A 34 -3.11 4.68 -1.94
C CYS A 34 -2.84 5.83 -2.93
N LEU A 35 -3.40 5.74 -4.13
CA LEU A 35 -3.24 6.74 -5.20
C LEU A 35 -3.88 8.09 -4.84
N ILE A 36 -5.05 8.07 -4.17
CA ILE A 36 -5.70 9.27 -3.65
C ILE A 36 -4.82 9.95 -2.60
N GLY A 37 -4.26 9.18 -1.67
CA GLY A 37 -3.37 9.70 -0.63
C GLY A 37 -2.13 10.38 -1.21
N ASP A 38 -1.52 9.77 -2.24
CA ASP A 38 -0.40 10.35 -3.00
C ASP A 38 -0.78 11.70 -3.64
N ALA A 39 -1.85 11.73 -4.44
CA ALA A 39 -2.29 12.94 -5.15
C ALA A 39 -2.74 14.06 -4.20
N LEU A 40 -3.38 13.75 -3.08
CA LEU A 40 -3.72 14.74 -2.04
C LEU A 40 -2.47 15.37 -1.42
N GLY A 41 -1.36 14.63 -1.40
CA GLY A 41 -0.08 15.02 -0.85
C GLY A 41 0.72 16.00 -1.69
N VAL A 42 0.45 16.08 -3.00
CA VAL A 42 1.24 16.85 -3.97
C VAL A 42 1.36 18.32 -3.60
N GLY A 43 0.22 19.02 -3.47
CA GLY A 43 0.20 20.45 -3.16
C GLY A 43 0.89 20.83 -1.85
N PRO A 44 0.49 20.25 -0.71
CA PRO A 44 1.04 20.60 0.60
C PRO A 44 2.30 19.79 0.96
N HIS A 45 3.04 19.26 -0.01
CA HIS A 45 4.15 18.37 0.29
C HIS A 45 5.27 19.08 1.08
N TRP A 46 5.83 18.37 2.07
CA TRP A 46 7.10 18.70 2.72
C TRP A 46 7.11 19.99 3.55
N TYR A 47 6.00 20.32 4.21
CA TYR A 47 6.01 21.39 5.20
C TYR A 47 6.39 20.83 6.57
N CYS A 48 7.65 21.03 6.99
CA CYS A 48 8.11 20.63 8.33
C CYS A 48 7.60 21.58 9.43
N ASP A 49 7.35 22.83 9.08
CA ASP A 49 6.67 23.79 9.95
C ASP A 49 5.15 23.78 9.67
N LEU A 50 4.38 23.31 10.64
CA LEU A 50 2.92 23.19 10.53
C LEU A 50 2.21 24.55 10.58
N ASP A 51 2.85 25.57 11.15
CA ASP A 51 2.25 26.90 11.20
C ASP A 51 2.37 27.57 9.83
N VAL A 52 3.50 27.36 9.12
CA VAL A 52 3.64 27.74 7.70
C VAL A 52 2.62 27.00 6.82
N LEU A 53 2.47 25.68 6.99
CA LEU A 53 1.46 24.90 6.25
C LEU A 53 0.06 25.49 6.42
N ARG A 54 -0.33 25.81 7.66
CA ARG A 54 -1.65 26.39 7.97
C ARG A 54 -1.79 27.82 7.47
N GLN A 55 -0.73 28.62 7.52
CA GLN A 55 -0.77 29.99 6.99
C GLN A 55 -1.03 29.99 5.48
N GLU A 56 -0.43 29.04 4.76
CA GLU A 56 -0.49 28.99 3.30
C GLU A 56 -1.73 28.31 2.73
N PHE A 57 -2.27 27.32 3.45
CA PHE A 57 -3.38 26.48 2.97
C PHE A 57 -4.59 26.42 3.90
N GLY A 58 -4.47 26.87 5.15
CA GLY A 58 -5.48 26.59 6.19
C GLY A 58 -5.54 25.09 6.48
N TRP A 59 -6.75 24.53 6.49
CA TRP A 59 -6.96 23.08 6.48
C TRP A 59 -7.06 22.58 5.05
N VAL A 60 -6.15 21.70 4.65
CA VAL A 60 -6.22 21.06 3.33
C VAL A 60 -7.37 20.04 3.33
N GLY A 61 -8.44 20.35 2.59
CA GLY A 61 -9.64 19.51 2.48
C GLY A 61 -9.72 18.65 1.22
N GLY A 62 -8.82 18.83 0.27
CA GLY A 62 -8.81 18.16 -1.03
C GLY A 62 -7.54 18.48 -1.81
N TYR A 63 -7.56 18.24 -3.12
CA TYR A 63 -6.44 18.55 -4.00
C TYR A 63 -6.20 20.06 -4.08
N VAL A 64 -4.96 20.48 -3.86
CA VAL A 64 -4.57 21.91 -3.89
C VAL A 64 -3.30 22.07 -4.72
N GLN A 65 -3.13 23.26 -5.31
CA GLN A 65 -1.95 23.60 -6.09
C GLN A 65 -0.74 23.78 -5.15
N SER A 66 0.42 23.24 -5.52
CA SER A 66 1.69 23.55 -4.85
C SER A 66 2.00 25.04 -4.91
N LYS A 67 2.56 25.61 -3.84
CA LYS A 67 3.01 27.01 -3.88
C LYS A 67 4.25 27.16 -4.78
N PRO A 68 4.49 28.36 -5.34
CA PRO A 68 5.70 28.62 -6.13
C PRO A 68 6.99 28.30 -5.37
N GLY A 69 7.96 27.71 -6.04
CA GLY A 69 9.25 27.28 -5.48
C GLY A 69 9.20 26.05 -4.57
N ARG A 70 8.06 25.36 -4.49
CA ARG A 70 7.89 24.15 -3.67
C ARG A 70 7.98 22.89 -4.52
N TYR A 71 8.05 21.74 -3.83
CA TYR A 71 7.94 20.43 -4.45
C TYR A 71 6.69 20.33 -5.33
N HIS A 72 6.85 19.73 -6.52
CA HIS A 72 5.76 19.50 -7.46
C HIS A 72 5.09 20.78 -8.01
N GLU A 73 5.79 21.91 -8.07
CA GLU A 73 5.23 23.20 -8.53
C GLU A 73 4.50 23.12 -9.88
N GLY A 74 4.98 22.32 -10.83
CA GLY A 74 4.38 22.19 -12.16
C GLY A 74 3.30 21.11 -12.30
N LEU A 75 2.95 20.40 -11.23
CA LEU A 75 1.82 19.47 -11.22
C LEU A 75 0.50 20.18 -10.95
N ALA A 76 -0.58 19.71 -11.59
CA ALA A 76 -1.93 20.19 -11.34
C ALA A 76 -2.54 19.51 -10.10
N PRO A 77 -3.53 20.14 -9.44
CA PRO A 77 -4.23 19.51 -8.32
C PRO A 77 -4.94 18.24 -8.80
N GLY A 78 -4.63 17.11 -8.17
CA GLY A 78 -5.17 15.80 -8.56
C GLY A 78 -4.18 14.94 -9.34
N ASP A 79 -3.06 15.50 -9.81
CA ASP A 79 -2.01 14.69 -10.44
C ASP A 79 -1.34 13.77 -9.42
N LEU A 80 -0.91 12.61 -9.90
CA LEU A 80 -0.04 11.72 -9.14
C LEU A 80 1.37 12.31 -9.09
N SER A 81 2.03 12.13 -7.95
CA SER A 81 3.47 12.35 -7.83
C SER A 81 4.25 11.33 -8.67
N GLN A 82 5.57 11.47 -8.78
CA GLN A 82 6.39 10.43 -9.41
C GLN A 82 6.24 9.06 -8.70
N THR A 83 6.08 9.03 -7.38
CA THR A 83 5.78 7.80 -6.62
C THR A 83 4.45 7.18 -7.07
N GLY A 84 3.40 8.01 -7.18
CA GLY A 84 2.10 7.59 -7.70
C GLY A 84 2.17 7.09 -9.15
N GLN A 85 2.95 7.75 -10.01
CA GLN A 85 3.18 7.30 -11.40
C GLN A 85 3.80 5.91 -11.44
N VAL A 86 4.82 5.62 -10.61
CA VAL A 86 5.44 4.28 -10.54
C VAL A 86 4.43 3.25 -10.03
N CYS A 87 3.54 3.62 -9.11
CA CYS A 87 2.44 2.75 -8.66
C CYS A 87 1.45 2.47 -9.81
N GLU A 88 1.09 3.48 -10.60
CA GLU A 88 0.25 3.33 -11.79
C GLU A 88 0.89 2.40 -12.83
N LEU A 89 2.21 2.51 -13.07
CA LEU A 89 2.93 1.60 -13.98
C LEU A 89 2.83 0.14 -13.52
N LEU A 90 3.00 -0.12 -12.22
CA LEU A 90 2.85 -1.46 -11.66
C LEU A 90 1.40 -1.95 -11.73
N LEU A 91 0.43 -1.10 -11.38
CA LEU A 91 -0.99 -1.41 -11.46
C LEU A 91 -1.38 -1.85 -12.88
N ARG A 92 -0.98 -1.08 -13.90
CA ARG A 92 -1.24 -1.42 -15.30
C ARG A 92 -0.54 -2.72 -15.71
N SER A 93 0.72 -2.89 -15.35
CA SER A 93 1.46 -4.14 -15.61
C SER A 93 0.74 -5.36 -15.04
N LEU A 94 0.26 -5.28 -13.80
CA LEU A 94 -0.46 -6.37 -13.14
C LEU A 94 -1.80 -6.69 -13.82
N VAL A 95 -2.56 -5.66 -14.19
CA VAL A 95 -3.86 -5.83 -14.86
C VAL A 95 -3.68 -6.39 -16.27
N ASP A 96 -2.74 -5.83 -17.05
CA ASP A 96 -2.47 -6.22 -18.43
C ASP A 96 -1.92 -7.66 -18.53
N ALA A 97 -0.97 -8.02 -17.66
CA ALA A 97 -0.34 -9.34 -17.66
C ALA A 97 -1.16 -10.39 -16.89
N GLY A 98 -2.12 -9.96 -16.05
CA GLY A 98 -2.88 -10.82 -15.14
C GLY A 98 -2.02 -11.48 -14.05
N ARG A 99 -0.76 -11.07 -13.88
CA ARG A 99 0.22 -11.56 -12.90
C ARG A 99 1.33 -10.53 -12.70
N TYR A 100 2.16 -10.70 -11.68
CA TYR A 100 3.42 -9.97 -11.57
C TYR A 100 4.41 -10.43 -12.63
N ASP A 101 4.74 -9.52 -13.54
CA ASP A 101 5.73 -9.70 -14.59
C ASP A 101 6.82 -8.62 -14.40
N GLN A 102 7.91 -8.99 -13.73
CA GLN A 102 8.99 -8.05 -13.41
C GLN A 102 9.62 -7.43 -14.67
N PRO A 103 9.94 -8.19 -15.74
CA PRO A 103 10.39 -7.60 -17.00
C PRO A 103 9.43 -6.56 -17.58
N ASP A 104 8.12 -6.81 -17.60
CA ASP A 104 7.14 -5.83 -18.09
C ASP A 104 7.13 -4.55 -17.24
N PHE A 105 7.11 -4.70 -15.90
CA PHE A 105 7.20 -3.56 -14.99
C PHE A 105 8.49 -2.76 -15.19
N CYS A 106 9.64 -3.43 -15.29
CA CYS A 106 10.94 -2.79 -15.51
C CYS A 106 11.02 -2.07 -16.87
N SER A 107 10.41 -2.62 -17.92
CA SER A 107 10.31 -1.98 -19.25
C SER A 107 9.49 -0.69 -19.18
N ARG A 108 8.34 -0.72 -18.49
CA ARG A 108 7.52 0.47 -18.23
C ARG A 108 8.26 1.51 -17.41
N LEU A 109 9.01 1.07 -16.40
CA LEU A 109 9.85 1.94 -15.59
C LEU A 109 10.99 2.56 -16.42
N ASP A 110 11.62 1.82 -17.32
CA ASP A 110 12.64 2.36 -18.24
C ASP A 110 12.09 3.48 -19.14
N ALA A 111 10.81 3.40 -19.54
CA ALA A 111 10.14 4.45 -20.29
C ALA A 111 9.99 5.73 -19.46
N LEU A 112 9.62 5.62 -18.18
CA LEU A 112 9.60 6.74 -17.24
C LEU A 112 11.01 7.31 -17.02
N LEU A 113 12.00 6.45 -16.76
CA LEU A 113 13.40 6.86 -16.58
C LEU A 113 13.98 7.54 -17.83
N GLY A 114 13.46 7.24 -19.02
CA GLY A 114 13.85 7.89 -20.27
C GLY A 114 13.39 9.35 -20.39
N GLN A 115 12.44 9.78 -19.58
CA GLN A 115 11.95 11.16 -19.52
C GLN A 115 12.72 11.99 -18.48
N LEU A 116 13.40 11.34 -17.54
CA LEU A 116 14.16 11.96 -16.47
C LEU A 116 15.60 12.28 -16.91
N ASP A 117 16.18 13.31 -16.29
CA ASP A 117 17.60 13.71 -16.46
C ASP A 117 18.47 13.48 -15.21
N GLY A 118 17.88 12.93 -14.15
CA GLY A 118 18.54 12.62 -12.88
C GLY A 118 18.72 13.80 -11.93
N THR A 119 18.20 14.99 -12.26
CA THR A 119 18.18 16.15 -11.36
C THR A 119 16.93 16.13 -10.46
N PRO A 120 16.97 16.79 -9.28
CA PRO A 120 15.75 17.11 -8.54
C PRO A 120 14.85 18.04 -9.38
N TYR A 121 13.53 17.96 -9.21
CA TYR A 121 12.55 18.74 -9.98
C TYR A 121 12.56 18.46 -11.49
N SER A 122 12.81 17.20 -11.86
CA SER A 122 12.82 16.74 -13.25
C SER A 122 11.43 16.20 -13.65
N PRO A 123 10.93 16.49 -14.87
CA PRO A 123 9.69 15.92 -15.37
C PRO A 123 9.88 14.44 -15.77
N PRO A 124 8.84 13.60 -15.67
CA PRO A 124 7.51 13.92 -15.17
C PRO A 124 7.43 13.85 -13.62
N GLY A 125 6.48 14.60 -13.05
CA GLY A 125 6.25 14.67 -11.61
C GLY A 125 6.83 15.91 -10.93
N ASP A 126 7.63 16.72 -11.65
CA ASP A 126 8.34 17.94 -11.20
C ASP A 126 9.03 17.80 -9.84
N TYR A 127 9.44 16.57 -9.54
CA TYR A 127 10.19 16.14 -8.36
C TYR A 127 10.57 14.67 -8.55
N THR A 128 11.83 14.36 -8.27
CA THR A 128 12.38 12.99 -8.35
C THR A 128 13.03 12.67 -7.02
N ASP A 129 12.52 11.64 -6.34
CA ASP A 129 13.02 11.23 -5.03
C ASP A 129 14.42 10.56 -5.13
N VAL A 130 15.03 10.31 -3.96
CA VAL A 130 16.39 9.77 -3.88
C VAL A 130 16.47 8.36 -4.46
N ALA A 131 15.49 7.50 -4.18
CA ALA A 131 15.48 6.13 -4.67
C ALA A 131 15.46 6.10 -6.20
N MET A 132 14.59 6.91 -6.80
CA MET A 132 14.46 6.99 -8.25
C MET A 132 15.68 7.63 -8.91
N ARG A 133 16.31 8.64 -8.27
CA ARG A 133 17.57 9.23 -8.74
C ARG A 133 18.73 8.23 -8.75
N ASP A 134 18.82 7.37 -7.75
CA ASP A 134 19.86 6.33 -7.70
C ASP A 134 19.61 5.24 -8.74
N VAL A 135 18.37 4.78 -8.89
CA VAL A 135 17.97 3.86 -9.98
C VAL A 135 18.28 4.47 -11.35
N TRP A 136 17.94 5.75 -11.57
CA TRP A 136 18.23 6.46 -12.80
C TRP A 136 19.74 6.53 -13.07
N ARG A 137 20.55 6.85 -12.04
CA ARG A 137 22.02 6.90 -12.17
C ARG A 137 22.57 5.54 -12.58
N GLY A 138 22.17 4.46 -11.90
CA GLY A 138 22.58 3.10 -12.22
C GLY A 138 22.21 2.70 -13.65
N ARG A 139 20.95 2.94 -14.06
CA ARG A 139 20.45 2.59 -15.40
C ARG A 139 21.05 3.44 -16.52
N LYS A 140 21.07 4.77 -16.37
CA LYS A 140 21.34 5.72 -17.46
C LYS A 140 22.77 6.25 -17.50
N LYS A 141 23.47 6.33 -16.37
CA LYS A 141 24.86 6.80 -16.30
C LYS A 141 25.86 5.66 -16.20
N GLU A 142 25.56 4.64 -15.40
CA GLU A 142 26.49 3.54 -15.11
C GLU A 142 26.27 2.33 -16.03
N GLY A 143 25.11 2.26 -16.72
CA GLY A 143 24.81 1.20 -17.67
C GLY A 143 24.47 -0.15 -17.02
N LEU A 144 24.16 -0.17 -15.73
CA LEU A 144 23.72 -1.37 -15.01
C LEU A 144 22.41 -1.89 -15.57
N GLN A 145 22.23 -3.21 -15.58
CA GLN A 145 21.02 -3.87 -16.08
C GLN A 145 20.05 -4.19 -14.94
N TRP A 146 18.77 -4.33 -15.27
CA TRP A 146 17.79 -4.83 -14.30
C TRP A 146 18.21 -6.23 -13.82
N GLY A 147 18.28 -6.40 -12.50
CA GLY A 147 18.75 -7.63 -11.86
C GLY A 147 20.21 -7.59 -11.42
N ASP A 148 21.00 -6.58 -11.82
CA ASP A 148 22.32 -6.35 -11.21
C ASP A 148 22.16 -6.00 -9.73
N GLY A 149 22.88 -6.70 -8.85
CA GLY A 149 22.78 -6.50 -7.40
C GLY A 149 23.25 -5.13 -6.90
N ALA A 150 23.93 -4.35 -7.75
CA ALA A 150 24.34 -2.98 -7.48
C ALA A 150 23.29 -1.93 -7.91
N LEU A 151 22.26 -2.33 -8.68
CA LEU A 151 21.23 -1.41 -9.16
C LEU A 151 20.12 -1.24 -8.13
N GLY A 152 19.99 -0.02 -7.60
CA GLY A 152 18.96 0.36 -6.64
C GLY A 152 19.50 1.37 -5.63
N SER A 153 18.68 1.75 -4.66
CA SER A 153 19.06 2.70 -3.62
C SER A 153 19.17 2.06 -2.24
N TRP A 154 20.07 2.59 -1.43
CA TRP A 154 20.21 2.29 -0.01
C TRP A 154 19.43 3.27 0.88
N CYS A 155 18.62 4.15 0.28
CA CYS A 155 17.79 5.06 1.05
C CYS A 155 16.74 4.30 1.86
N ASP A 156 16.37 4.89 2.99
CA ASP A 156 15.42 4.32 3.93
C ASP A 156 13.99 4.84 3.72
N THR A 157 13.64 5.20 2.50
CA THR A 157 12.36 5.83 2.16
C THR A 157 11.26 4.80 1.88
N SER A 158 9.99 5.22 1.88
CA SER A 158 8.83 4.30 1.90
C SER A 158 8.18 4.04 0.54
N GLU A 159 8.74 4.52 -0.57
CA GLU A 159 8.16 4.40 -1.92
C GLU A 159 7.99 2.93 -2.32
N GLY A 160 8.90 2.05 -1.86
CA GLY A 160 8.75 0.60 -1.99
C GLY A 160 7.46 0.07 -1.32
N ALA A 161 7.17 0.50 -0.09
CA ALA A 161 5.98 0.08 0.64
C ALA A 161 4.68 0.59 0.00
N ILE A 162 4.68 1.84 -0.48
CA ILE A 162 3.55 2.44 -1.20
C ILE A 162 3.24 1.64 -2.46
N ARG A 163 4.28 1.35 -3.26
CA ARG A 163 4.12 0.57 -4.49
C ARG A 163 3.69 -0.87 -4.23
N ALA A 164 4.18 -1.48 -3.15
CA ALA A 164 3.86 -2.86 -2.80
C ALA A 164 2.36 -3.08 -2.48
N VAL A 165 1.58 -2.02 -2.23
CA VAL A 165 0.11 -2.10 -2.09
C VAL A 165 -0.55 -2.71 -3.33
N MET A 166 -0.04 -2.44 -4.53
CA MET A 166 -0.61 -3.01 -5.77
C MET A 166 -0.50 -4.54 -5.79
N LEU A 167 0.61 -5.06 -5.24
CA LEU A 167 0.87 -6.50 -5.13
C LEU A 167 0.10 -7.12 -3.97
N ALA A 168 -0.01 -6.41 -2.84
CA ALA A 168 -0.87 -6.80 -1.73
C ALA A 168 -2.31 -7.02 -2.21
N ALA A 169 -2.85 -6.09 -2.99
CA ALA A 169 -4.20 -6.20 -3.53
C ALA A 169 -4.34 -7.32 -4.57
N ARG A 170 -3.37 -7.45 -5.50
CA ARG A 170 -3.42 -8.48 -6.56
C ARG A 170 -3.38 -9.90 -6.00
N TYR A 171 -2.61 -10.09 -4.94
CA TYR A 171 -2.34 -11.40 -4.36
C TYR A 171 -2.97 -11.58 -2.98
N ALA A 172 -3.95 -10.75 -2.60
CA ALA A 172 -4.61 -10.85 -1.30
C ALA A 172 -5.25 -12.22 -1.05
N GLY A 173 -5.56 -13.02 -2.09
CA GLY A 173 -6.00 -14.40 -1.94
C GLY A 173 -4.95 -15.37 -1.36
N SER A 174 -3.66 -14.99 -1.39
CA SER A 174 -2.53 -15.79 -0.91
C SER A 174 -1.48 -14.89 -0.26
N LEU A 175 -1.45 -14.85 1.08
CA LEU A 175 -0.54 -14.00 1.84
C LEU A 175 0.94 -14.30 1.56
N GLY A 176 1.28 -15.57 1.30
CA GLY A 176 2.63 -15.97 0.90
C GLY A 176 3.04 -15.40 -0.46
N GLU A 177 2.15 -15.45 -1.46
CA GLU A 177 2.42 -14.85 -2.78
C GLU A 177 2.47 -13.33 -2.71
N ALA A 178 1.59 -12.70 -1.93
CA ALA A 178 1.62 -11.25 -1.71
C ALA A 178 2.97 -10.80 -1.13
N ALA A 179 3.47 -11.48 -0.10
CA ALA A 179 4.76 -11.20 0.51
C ALA A 179 5.93 -11.45 -0.47
N ALA A 180 5.93 -12.60 -1.17
CA ALA A 180 7.00 -12.97 -2.10
C ALA A 180 7.11 -11.98 -3.27
N HIS A 181 5.98 -11.64 -3.90
CA HIS A 181 5.97 -10.69 -5.02
C HIS A 181 6.26 -9.25 -4.56
N ALA A 182 5.74 -8.82 -3.40
CA ALA A 182 6.08 -7.52 -2.82
C ALA A 182 7.59 -7.41 -2.59
N LEU A 183 8.21 -8.42 -1.99
CA LEU A 183 9.65 -8.43 -1.75
C LEU A 183 10.46 -8.38 -3.06
N ALA A 184 10.09 -9.20 -4.05
CA ALA A 184 10.74 -9.21 -5.35
C ALA A 184 10.66 -7.82 -6.03
N ASN A 185 9.49 -7.18 -5.99
CA ASN A 185 9.28 -5.88 -6.62
C ASN A 185 9.96 -4.72 -5.89
N VAL A 186 9.96 -4.70 -4.56
CA VAL A 186 10.62 -3.63 -3.79
C VAL A 186 12.12 -3.63 -4.07
N ARG A 187 12.73 -4.83 -4.13
CA ARG A 187 14.15 -5.04 -4.43
C ARG A 187 14.60 -4.57 -5.81
N VAL A 188 13.68 -4.29 -6.73
CA VAL A 188 14.00 -3.65 -8.01
C VAL A 188 14.58 -2.23 -7.82
N THR A 189 14.23 -1.57 -6.71
CA THR A 189 14.58 -0.15 -6.48
C THR A 189 15.21 0.13 -5.12
N HIS A 190 14.96 -0.70 -4.10
CA HIS A 190 15.48 -0.53 -2.75
C HIS A 190 16.32 -1.75 -2.37
N LEU A 191 17.58 -1.52 -2.02
CA LEU A 191 18.57 -2.56 -1.71
C LEU A 191 18.67 -2.86 -0.21
N ASP A 192 18.31 -1.90 0.63
CA ASP A 192 18.42 -2.06 2.07
C ASP A 192 17.49 -3.18 2.60
N PRO A 193 18.03 -4.18 3.32
CA PRO A 193 17.26 -5.33 3.79
C PRO A 193 16.20 -4.95 4.85
N VAL A 194 16.42 -3.91 5.65
CA VAL A 194 15.44 -3.43 6.63
C VAL A 194 14.27 -2.77 5.90
N VAL A 195 14.55 -1.92 4.91
CA VAL A 195 13.52 -1.20 4.14
C VAL A 195 12.68 -2.16 3.31
N THR A 196 13.33 -3.12 2.64
CA THR A 196 12.65 -4.17 1.87
C THR A 196 11.79 -5.05 2.77
N GLY A 197 12.30 -5.44 3.95
CA GLY A 197 11.55 -6.19 4.95
C GLY A 197 10.33 -5.44 5.48
N GLN A 198 10.47 -4.15 5.78
CA GLN A 198 9.35 -3.30 6.22
C GLN A 198 8.31 -3.07 5.12
N SER A 199 8.75 -2.86 3.88
CA SER A 199 7.86 -2.67 2.74
C SER A 199 7.03 -3.93 2.43
N MET A 200 7.67 -5.10 2.46
CA MET A 200 6.99 -6.39 2.32
C MET A 200 6.03 -6.62 3.50
N SER A 201 6.45 -6.32 4.73
CA SER A 201 5.60 -6.49 5.92
C SER A 201 4.35 -5.61 5.85
N PHE A 202 4.50 -4.36 5.41
CA PHE A 202 3.36 -3.47 5.18
C PHE A 202 2.39 -4.05 4.13
N ALA A 203 2.91 -4.55 3.00
CA ALA A 203 2.09 -5.18 1.97
C ALA A 203 1.35 -6.42 2.48
N LEU A 204 2.02 -7.25 3.29
CA LEU A 204 1.41 -8.43 3.92
C LEU A 204 0.26 -8.05 4.86
N LEU A 205 0.44 -7.01 5.69
CA LEU A 205 -0.60 -6.49 6.57
C LEU A 205 -1.80 -5.96 5.78
N VAL A 206 -1.56 -5.21 4.70
CA VAL A 206 -2.62 -4.73 3.80
C VAL A 206 -3.37 -5.90 3.17
N ALA A 207 -2.67 -6.94 2.69
CA ALA A 207 -3.28 -8.14 2.12
C ALA A 207 -4.16 -8.88 3.15
N ALA A 208 -3.71 -9.03 4.39
CA ALA A 208 -4.50 -9.62 5.47
C ALA A 208 -5.78 -8.81 5.77
N MET A 209 -5.68 -7.48 5.78
CA MET A 209 -6.84 -6.60 5.98
C MET A 209 -7.86 -6.71 4.83
N ILE A 210 -7.37 -6.86 3.58
CA ILE A 210 -8.21 -7.14 2.41
C ILE A 210 -8.95 -8.47 2.58
N GLN A 211 -8.30 -9.51 3.11
CA GLN A 211 -8.94 -10.81 3.35
C GLN A 211 -10.09 -10.75 4.36
N GLY A 212 -10.05 -9.79 5.29
CA GLY A 212 -11.02 -9.76 6.37
C GLY A 212 -10.44 -9.35 7.72
N GLU A 213 -9.13 -9.50 7.91
CA GLU A 213 -8.51 -9.38 9.22
C GLU A 213 -8.66 -7.96 9.78
N PRO A 214 -9.11 -7.81 11.04
CA PRO A 214 -9.17 -6.51 11.68
C PRO A 214 -7.75 -5.96 11.92
N ILE A 215 -7.62 -4.64 11.83
CA ILE A 215 -6.44 -3.93 12.33
C ILE A 215 -6.56 -3.80 13.87
N ASP A 216 -5.93 -4.74 14.57
CA ASP A 216 -5.91 -4.82 16.03
C ASP A 216 -4.51 -5.15 16.56
N ALA A 217 -4.41 -5.29 17.89
CA ALA A 217 -3.16 -5.60 18.59
C ALA A 217 -2.58 -6.96 18.18
N ASP A 218 -3.43 -7.89 17.73
CA ASP A 218 -3.07 -9.29 17.47
C ASP A 218 -2.72 -9.55 16.00
N LEU A 219 -2.98 -8.61 15.08
CA LEU A 219 -2.72 -8.79 13.65
C LEU A 219 -1.27 -9.23 13.37
N GLY A 220 -0.30 -8.59 14.03
CA GLY A 220 1.12 -8.97 13.89
C GLY A 220 1.41 -10.38 14.41
N LEU A 221 0.79 -10.78 15.51
CA LEU A 221 0.94 -12.12 16.09
C LEU A 221 0.33 -13.19 15.17
N LYS A 222 -0.81 -12.91 14.54
CA LYS A 222 -1.39 -13.81 13.52
C LYS A 222 -0.42 -14.03 12.36
N MET A 223 0.24 -12.98 11.87
CA MET A 223 1.23 -13.12 10.80
C MET A 223 2.45 -13.94 11.26
N ARG A 224 2.89 -13.75 12.50
CA ARG A 224 3.95 -14.59 13.10
C ARG A 224 3.56 -16.07 13.14
N GLU A 225 2.31 -16.41 13.45
CA GLU A 225 1.85 -17.80 13.42
C GLU A 225 1.85 -18.39 12.01
N LEU A 226 1.61 -17.58 10.96
CA LEU A 226 1.78 -18.03 9.57
C LEU A 226 3.27 -18.27 9.24
N ALA A 227 4.17 -17.44 9.75
CA ALA A 227 5.62 -17.62 9.59
C ALA A 227 6.10 -18.94 10.21
N LYS A 228 5.61 -19.27 11.41
CA LYS A 228 5.90 -20.56 12.09
C LYS A 228 5.47 -21.77 11.28
N LYS A 229 4.39 -21.65 10.51
CA LYS A 229 3.88 -22.71 9.62
C LYS A 229 4.55 -22.73 8.25
N GLY A 230 5.43 -21.77 7.96
CA GLY A 230 6.07 -21.62 6.64
C GLY A 230 5.10 -21.13 5.54
N GLU A 231 3.96 -20.54 5.91
CA GLU A 231 2.95 -20.06 4.96
C GLU A 231 3.30 -18.69 4.36
N ILE A 232 4.21 -17.94 5.01
CA ILE A 232 4.74 -16.66 4.53
C ILE A 232 6.29 -16.66 4.59
N PRO A 233 6.97 -15.95 3.68
CA PRO A 233 8.43 -15.99 3.52
C PRO A 233 9.17 -15.10 4.53
N VAL A 234 8.90 -15.26 5.82
CA VAL A 234 9.59 -14.55 6.91
C VAL A 234 10.07 -15.52 7.97
N THR A 235 11.18 -15.21 8.63
CA THR A 235 11.62 -15.98 9.81
C THR A 235 10.88 -15.53 11.07
N HIS A 236 11.21 -16.06 12.25
CA HIS A 236 10.61 -15.69 13.54
C HIS A 236 11.55 -15.94 14.72
N ALA A 237 11.40 -15.17 15.79
CA ALA A 237 12.03 -15.48 17.08
C ALA A 237 11.33 -16.65 17.78
N ILE A 238 12.09 -17.43 18.54
CA ILE A 238 11.59 -18.35 19.57
C ILE A 238 11.28 -17.51 20.82
N LEU A 239 10.01 -17.44 21.23
CA LEU A 239 9.64 -16.71 22.44
C LEU A 239 9.96 -17.52 23.70
N ALA A 240 10.15 -16.83 24.83
CA ALA A 240 10.55 -17.48 26.08
C ALA A 240 9.50 -18.50 26.55
N GLU A 241 8.24 -18.22 26.27
CA GLU A 241 7.05 -19.01 26.59
C GLU A 241 6.96 -20.29 25.73
N GLU A 242 7.65 -20.33 24.59
CA GLU A 242 7.60 -21.43 23.61
C GLU A 242 8.77 -22.42 23.74
N ARG A 243 9.68 -22.21 24.71
CA ARG A 243 10.88 -23.05 24.90
C ARG A 243 10.59 -24.54 25.11
N GLY A 244 9.39 -24.88 25.58
CA GLY A 244 8.96 -26.28 25.79
C GLY A 244 8.18 -26.89 24.63
N THR A 245 7.82 -26.10 23.61
CA THR A 245 6.92 -26.52 22.52
C THR A 245 7.60 -26.52 21.15
N ILE A 246 8.70 -25.78 20.98
CA ILE A 246 9.41 -25.69 19.71
C ILE A 246 10.35 -26.88 19.55
N THR A 247 10.17 -27.62 18.46
CA THR A 247 10.96 -28.82 18.11
C THR A 247 11.98 -28.58 16.99
N GLU A 248 11.86 -27.46 16.26
CA GLU A 248 12.72 -27.11 15.12
C GLU A 248 13.18 -25.66 15.23
N GLN A 249 14.43 -25.39 14.84
CA GLN A 249 14.98 -24.04 14.83
C GLN A 249 14.42 -23.26 13.63
N PRO A 250 13.98 -21.99 13.82
CA PRO A 250 13.66 -21.11 12.72
C PRO A 250 14.86 -20.93 11.79
N ALA A 251 14.61 -20.73 10.50
CA ALA A 251 15.67 -20.42 9.54
C ALA A 251 16.34 -19.08 9.88
N ASP A 252 17.65 -18.96 9.62
CA ASP A 252 18.36 -17.69 9.78
C ASP A 252 17.79 -16.62 8.83
N PRO A 253 17.70 -15.35 9.26
CA PRO A 253 17.23 -14.28 8.40
C PRO A 253 18.18 -14.08 7.20
N THR A 254 17.60 -13.81 6.03
CA THR A 254 18.33 -13.51 4.79
C THR A 254 17.76 -12.25 4.12
N PRO A 255 18.45 -11.64 3.14
CA PRO A 255 17.90 -10.51 2.38
C PRO A 255 16.56 -10.80 1.68
N THR A 256 16.22 -12.08 1.49
CA THR A 256 14.96 -12.54 0.88
C THR A 256 14.00 -13.21 1.87
N MET A 257 14.38 -13.30 3.14
CA MET A 257 13.56 -13.84 4.23
C MET A 257 13.85 -13.00 5.49
N PRO A 258 13.24 -11.81 5.60
CA PRO A 258 13.56 -10.87 6.66
C PRO A 258 13.01 -11.34 8.02
N PHE A 259 13.52 -10.71 9.08
CA PHE A 259 13.02 -10.89 10.43
C PHE A 259 11.70 -10.12 10.63
N PRO A 260 10.70 -10.67 11.33
CA PRO A 260 9.30 -10.24 11.20
C PRO A 260 8.90 -9.09 12.13
N ASP A 261 9.81 -8.45 12.88
CA ASP A 261 9.43 -7.43 13.89
C ASP A 261 8.63 -6.26 13.32
N ALA A 262 8.82 -5.96 12.02
CA ALA A 262 8.00 -4.99 11.30
C ALA A 262 6.50 -5.36 11.28
N LEU A 263 6.16 -6.65 11.32
CA LEU A 263 4.77 -7.15 11.42
C LEU A 263 4.20 -6.93 12.82
N LEU A 264 5.03 -6.88 13.86
CA LEU A 264 4.58 -6.70 15.25
C LEU A 264 4.29 -5.23 15.57
N GLN A 265 4.97 -4.29 14.90
CA GLN A 265 4.85 -2.86 15.16
C GLN A 265 3.41 -2.34 15.09
N VAL A 266 2.60 -2.86 14.14
CA VAL A 266 1.20 -2.44 13.99
C VAL A 266 0.41 -2.67 15.27
N GLY A 267 0.65 -3.77 15.98
CA GLY A 267 -0.09 -4.12 17.18
C GLY A 267 0.13 -3.09 18.30
N TRP A 268 1.40 -2.79 18.60
CA TRP A 268 1.75 -1.80 19.63
C TRP A 268 1.27 -0.39 19.29
N VAL A 269 1.34 0.01 18.01
CA VAL A 269 0.85 1.32 17.58
C VAL A 269 -0.66 1.41 17.70
N VAL A 270 -1.39 0.34 17.37
CA VAL A 270 -2.85 0.29 17.51
C VAL A 270 -3.26 0.34 18.97
N GLU A 271 -2.57 -0.38 19.86
CA GLU A 271 -2.79 -0.28 21.31
C GLU A 271 -2.57 1.15 21.81
N ALA A 272 -1.45 1.77 21.43
CA ALA A 272 -1.15 3.14 21.80
C ALA A 272 -2.20 4.14 21.27
N ALA A 273 -2.68 3.96 20.04
CA ALA A 273 -3.70 4.83 19.45
C ALA A 273 -5.07 4.71 20.14
N ARG A 274 -5.37 3.54 20.72
CA ARG A 274 -6.61 3.27 21.47
C ARG A 274 -6.51 3.61 22.96
N ASP A 275 -5.30 3.75 23.50
CA ASP A 275 -5.10 4.13 24.90
C ASP A 275 -5.42 5.63 25.11
N PRO A 276 -6.46 5.98 25.91
CA PRO A 276 -6.79 7.38 26.18
C PRO A 276 -5.68 8.15 26.91
N LYS A 277 -4.70 7.48 27.50
CA LYS A 277 -3.53 8.09 28.16
C LYS A 277 -2.40 8.41 27.18
N VAL A 278 -2.40 7.80 25.99
CA VAL A 278 -1.43 8.06 24.91
C VAL A 278 -2.14 8.87 23.82
N SER A 279 -2.44 10.13 24.13
CA SER A 279 -3.25 10.98 23.26
C SER A 279 -2.53 12.25 22.83
N PHE A 280 -2.63 12.56 21.54
CA PHE A 280 -2.22 13.82 20.94
C PHE A 280 -3.15 14.15 19.76
N PRO A 281 -3.31 15.43 19.38
CA PRO A 281 -4.11 15.79 18.20
C PRO A 281 -3.59 15.05 16.95
N PRO A 282 -4.42 14.33 16.16
CA PRO A 282 -3.94 13.47 15.08
C PRO A 282 -3.10 14.20 14.01
N GLN A 283 -3.35 15.49 13.77
CA GLN A 283 -2.54 16.34 12.88
C GLN A 283 -1.12 16.60 13.41
N LYS A 284 -0.79 16.19 14.64
CA LYS A 284 0.56 16.23 15.20
C LYS A 284 1.29 14.89 15.11
N VAL A 285 0.71 13.87 14.47
CA VAL A 285 1.31 12.53 14.34
C VAL A 285 2.73 12.56 13.75
N GLY A 286 3.00 13.44 12.79
CA GLY A 286 4.34 13.64 12.24
C GLY A 286 5.36 14.17 13.27
N LYS A 287 4.93 14.92 14.29
CA LYS A 287 5.82 15.36 15.38
C LYS A 287 6.16 14.24 16.36
N VAL A 288 5.29 13.23 16.46
CA VAL A 288 5.46 12.09 17.38
C VAL A 288 6.32 11.02 16.75
N TYR A 289 5.98 10.60 15.52
CA TYR A 289 6.67 9.49 14.85
C TYR A 289 7.76 9.93 13.88
N GLY A 290 7.76 11.20 13.44
CA GLY A 290 8.80 11.76 12.58
C GLY A 290 8.24 12.44 11.32
N MET A 291 8.93 13.49 10.89
CA MET A 291 8.55 14.33 9.75
C MET A 291 9.25 13.93 8.45
N ALA A 292 10.34 13.16 8.53
CA ALA A 292 11.17 12.82 7.38
C ALA A 292 10.62 11.62 6.60
N CYS A 293 11.26 11.32 5.46
CA CYS A 293 10.85 10.27 4.54
C CYS A 293 11.13 8.84 5.01
N SER A 294 11.84 8.66 6.13
CA SER A 294 12.20 7.32 6.61
C SER A 294 10.96 6.45 6.83
N ILE A 295 10.97 5.24 6.30
CA ILE A 295 9.90 4.25 6.45
C ILE A 295 9.60 3.98 7.94
N HIS A 296 10.61 4.07 8.81
CA HIS A 296 10.50 3.91 10.26
C HIS A 296 9.64 4.99 10.92
N PHE A 297 9.52 6.17 10.32
CA PHE A 297 8.66 7.25 10.79
C PHE A 297 7.26 7.16 10.21
N LEU A 298 7.17 6.73 8.94
CA LEU A 298 5.94 6.77 8.16
C LEU A 298 4.98 5.62 8.51
N LEU A 299 5.48 4.40 8.67
CA LEU A 299 4.64 3.24 9.00
C LEU A 299 3.88 3.40 10.33
N PRO A 300 4.53 3.71 11.48
CA PRO A 300 3.79 3.89 12.72
C PRO A 300 2.83 5.08 12.67
N ALA A 301 3.17 6.16 11.96
CA ALA A 301 2.23 7.27 11.76
C ALA A 301 0.98 6.84 10.95
N ALA A 302 1.15 6.03 9.91
CA ALA A 302 0.05 5.52 9.09
C ALA A 302 -0.82 4.52 9.87
N TYR A 303 -0.22 3.61 10.64
CA TYR A 303 -0.95 2.68 11.51
C TYR A 303 -1.80 3.42 12.55
N TYR A 304 -1.23 4.46 13.18
CA TYR A 304 -1.97 5.30 14.12
C TYR A 304 -3.20 5.93 13.45
N LEU A 305 -3.02 6.57 12.29
CA LEU A 305 -4.11 7.25 11.57
C LEU A 305 -5.18 6.29 11.06
N ALA A 306 -4.83 5.03 10.76
CA ALA A 306 -5.79 4.03 10.30
C ALA A 306 -6.84 3.64 11.36
N VAL A 307 -6.51 3.81 12.64
CA VAL A 307 -7.42 3.50 13.77
C VAL A 307 -7.89 4.72 14.54
N ALA A 308 -7.21 5.88 14.43
CA ALA A 308 -7.59 7.11 15.12
C ALA A 308 -9.04 7.57 14.85
N PHE A 309 -9.60 7.20 13.70
CA PHE A 309 -10.94 7.57 13.25
C PHE A 309 -11.90 6.38 13.14
N GLU A 310 -11.64 5.28 13.84
CA GLU A 310 -12.47 4.06 13.79
C GLU A 310 -13.92 4.28 14.26
N LYS A 311 -14.17 5.35 15.02
CA LYS A 311 -15.49 5.72 15.56
C LYS A 311 -16.32 6.61 14.61
N GLU A 312 -15.76 7.02 13.47
CA GLU A 312 -16.52 7.79 12.47
C GLU A 312 -17.73 6.97 11.97
N PRO A 313 -18.90 7.61 11.78
CA PRO A 313 -20.17 6.89 11.57
C PRO A 313 -20.30 6.24 10.18
N THR A 314 -19.42 6.58 9.23
CA THR A 314 -19.45 6.05 7.87
C THR A 314 -18.03 5.77 7.38
N GLY A 315 -17.90 4.80 6.47
CA GLY A 315 -16.62 4.53 5.79
C GLY A 315 -16.04 5.77 5.11
N GLN A 316 -16.89 6.56 4.47
CA GLN A 316 -16.52 7.82 3.80
C GLN A 316 -15.90 8.84 4.75
N ARG A 317 -16.56 9.09 5.89
CA ARG A 317 -16.01 9.96 6.94
C ARG A 317 -14.70 9.41 7.49
N ARG A 318 -14.64 8.11 7.77
CA ARG A 318 -13.42 7.46 8.30
C ARG A 318 -12.24 7.62 7.36
N PHE A 319 -12.43 7.31 6.07
CA PHE A 319 -11.41 7.47 5.05
C PHE A 319 -10.95 8.92 4.95
N GLU A 320 -11.90 9.85 4.80
CA GLU A 320 -11.63 11.28 4.69
C GLU A 320 -10.85 11.83 5.88
N GLN A 321 -11.28 11.53 7.11
CA GLN A 321 -10.59 12.01 8.31
C GLN A 321 -9.16 11.47 8.38
N ALA A 322 -8.96 10.17 8.11
CA ALA A 322 -7.63 9.57 8.20
C ALA A 322 -6.64 10.17 7.19
N VAL A 323 -7.02 10.26 5.90
CA VAL A 323 -6.12 10.78 4.87
C VAL A 323 -5.89 12.28 5.04
N LEU A 324 -6.91 13.07 5.35
CA LEU A 324 -6.72 14.52 5.52
C LEU A 324 -5.88 14.86 6.75
N HIS A 325 -5.95 14.07 7.84
CA HIS A 325 -5.03 14.25 8.96
C HIS A 325 -3.60 13.82 8.63
N ALA A 326 -3.40 12.80 7.79
CA ALA A 326 -2.09 12.49 7.24
C ALA A 326 -1.51 13.69 6.48
N ILE A 327 -2.30 14.29 5.59
CA ILE A 327 -1.91 15.46 4.78
C ILE A 327 -1.58 16.68 5.64
N ASN A 328 -2.43 16.99 6.61
CA ASN A 328 -2.28 18.16 7.48
C ASN A 328 -1.26 17.97 8.61
N SER A 329 -0.52 16.86 8.63
CA SER A 329 0.52 16.58 9.63
C SER A 329 1.95 16.85 9.16
N GLY A 330 2.12 17.42 7.95
CA GLY A 330 3.38 17.94 7.43
C GLY A 330 4.49 16.89 7.25
N GLY A 331 5.68 17.38 6.88
CA GLY A 331 6.83 16.55 6.54
C GLY A 331 6.57 15.76 5.26
N ASN A 332 7.00 14.49 5.20
CA ASN A 332 6.59 13.57 4.13
C ASN A 332 5.14 13.09 4.33
N ASN A 333 4.22 14.05 4.33
CA ASN A 333 2.78 13.86 4.47
C ASN A 333 2.17 13.13 3.27
N MET A 334 2.71 13.31 2.07
CA MET A 334 2.31 12.60 0.85
C MET A 334 2.46 11.08 1.03
N ALA A 335 3.65 10.61 1.36
CA ALA A 335 3.89 9.19 1.57
C ALA A 335 3.04 8.64 2.73
N ARG A 336 2.94 9.41 3.83
CA ARG A 336 2.07 9.05 4.96
C ARG A 336 0.61 8.90 4.54
N ALA A 337 0.10 9.80 3.72
CA ALA A 337 -1.26 9.78 3.23
C ALA A 337 -1.50 8.62 2.25
N ALA A 338 -0.55 8.29 1.39
CA ALA A 338 -0.63 7.12 0.51
C ALA A 338 -0.69 5.80 1.31
N LEU A 339 0.16 5.65 2.32
CA LEU A 339 0.15 4.49 3.22
C LEU A 339 -1.15 4.42 4.05
N THR A 340 -1.57 5.56 4.61
CA THR A 340 -2.82 5.66 5.39
C THR A 340 -4.04 5.36 4.51
N GLY A 341 -4.07 5.87 3.28
CA GLY A 341 -5.13 5.64 2.32
C GLY A 341 -5.22 4.17 1.91
N ALA A 342 -4.10 3.48 1.75
CA ALA A 342 -4.08 2.04 1.50
C ALA A 342 -4.67 1.23 2.67
N LEU A 343 -4.23 1.54 3.91
CA LEU A 343 -4.73 0.88 5.12
C LEU A 343 -6.22 1.13 5.34
N VAL A 344 -6.69 2.38 5.23
CA VAL A 344 -8.10 2.67 5.48
C VAL A 344 -8.96 2.20 4.33
N GLY A 345 -8.46 2.29 3.09
CA GLY A 345 -9.11 1.72 1.91
C GLY A 345 -9.32 0.21 2.00
N SER A 346 -8.37 -0.55 2.57
CA SER A 346 -8.57 -1.99 2.81
C SER A 346 -9.55 -2.30 3.95
N ILE A 347 -9.92 -1.31 4.78
CA ILE A 347 -10.91 -1.45 5.85
C ILE A 347 -12.31 -1.09 5.34
N VAL A 348 -12.44 0.08 4.72
CA VAL A 348 -13.75 0.64 4.33
C VAL A 348 -14.18 0.25 2.91
N GLY A 349 -13.27 -0.32 2.12
CA GLY A 349 -13.50 -0.66 0.73
C GLY A 349 -13.58 0.55 -0.20
N LEU A 350 -13.64 0.30 -1.50
CA LEU A 350 -13.85 1.35 -2.50
C LEU A 350 -15.17 2.07 -2.26
N THR A 351 -16.21 1.36 -1.83
CA THR A 351 -17.51 1.97 -1.47
C THR A 351 -17.42 2.97 -0.31
N GLY A 352 -16.41 2.81 0.56
CA GLY A 352 -16.12 3.72 1.65
C GLY A 352 -15.25 4.92 1.27
N ILE A 353 -14.85 5.10 0.02
CA ILE A 353 -14.08 6.26 -0.43
C ILE A 353 -15.05 7.37 -0.92
N PRO A 354 -14.94 8.62 -0.44
CA PRO A 354 -15.75 9.74 -0.94
C PRO A 354 -15.57 9.97 -2.45
N SER A 355 -16.67 10.09 -3.20
CA SER A 355 -16.61 10.25 -4.67
C SER A 355 -15.81 11.48 -5.10
N ARG A 356 -15.87 12.56 -4.32
CA ARG A 356 -15.08 13.79 -4.56
C ARG A 356 -13.57 13.57 -4.66
N PHE A 357 -13.04 12.53 -4.01
CA PHE A 357 -11.62 12.20 -4.14
C PHE A 357 -11.35 11.40 -5.42
N VAL A 358 -12.29 10.59 -5.87
CA VAL A 358 -12.15 9.90 -7.16
C VAL A 358 -12.30 10.89 -8.31
N GLU A 359 -13.31 11.75 -8.27
CA GLU A 359 -13.59 12.76 -9.29
C GLU A 359 -12.49 13.81 -9.40
N GLY A 360 -11.84 14.15 -8.27
CA GLY A 360 -10.74 15.12 -8.23
C GLY A 360 -9.37 14.54 -8.56
N LEU A 361 -9.23 13.21 -8.62
CA LEU A 361 -7.99 12.55 -9.02
C LEU A 361 -7.83 12.59 -10.54
N THR A 362 -6.67 12.99 -11.04
CA THR A 362 -6.36 12.95 -12.48
C THR A 362 -6.45 11.50 -12.96
N LYS A 363 -7.25 11.27 -14.02
CA LYS A 363 -7.63 9.92 -14.51
C LYS A 363 -8.33 9.06 -13.47
N GLY A 364 -9.02 9.66 -12.50
CA GLY A 364 -9.60 8.95 -11.36
C GLY A 364 -10.53 7.79 -11.73
N GLU A 365 -11.42 7.96 -12.70
CA GLU A 365 -12.31 6.88 -13.16
C GLU A 365 -11.54 5.75 -13.86
N GLU A 366 -10.47 6.06 -14.58
CA GLU A 366 -9.61 5.04 -15.21
C GLU A 366 -8.84 4.25 -14.16
N LEU A 367 -8.24 4.95 -13.18
CA LEU A 367 -7.51 4.32 -12.07
C LEU A 367 -8.45 3.46 -11.20
N ARG A 368 -9.69 3.93 -10.99
CA ARG A 368 -10.75 3.16 -10.34
C ARG A 368 -11.09 1.90 -11.12
N ALA A 369 -11.23 1.99 -12.44
CA ALA A 369 -11.50 0.83 -13.29
C ALA A 369 -10.36 -0.20 -13.23
N LEU A 370 -9.10 0.24 -13.24
CA LEU A 370 -7.93 -0.63 -13.05
C LEU A 370 -7.92 -1.29 -11.67
N ALA A 371 -8.24 -0.55 -10.60
CA ALA A 371 -8.32 -1.09 -9.25
C ALA A 371 -9.40 -2.18 -9.13
N LEU A 372 -10.57 -1.97 -9.76
CA LEU A 372 -11.64 -2.97 -9.82
C LEU A 372 -11.23 -4.22 -10.61
N ALA A 373 -10.62 -4.05 -11.78
CA ALA A 373 -10.15 -5.16 -12.60
C ALA A 373 -9.10 -6.00 -11.85
N LEU A 374 -8.15 -5.34 -11.16
CA LEU A 374 -7.14 -6.02 -10.34
C LEU A 374 -7.79 -6.79 -9.17
N ALA A 375 -8.80 -6.22 -8.53
CA ALA A 375 -9.53 -6.87 -7.45
C ALA A 375 -10.31 -8.11 -7.93
N GLU A 376 -10.93 -8.05 -9.11
CA GLU A 376 -11.59 -9.20 -9.74
C GLU A 376 -10.60 -10.32 -10.06
N GLN A 377 -9.40 -9.98 -10.55
CA GLN A 377 -8.33 -10.95 -10.81
C GLN A 377 -7.74 -11.55 -9.52
N ALA A 378 -7.74 -10.81 -8.41
CA ALA A 378 -7.28 -11.28 -7.10
C ALA A 378 -8.23 -12.30 -6.49
N PHE A 379 -9.53 -12.14 -6.73
CA PHE A 379 -10.58 -13.02 -6.20
C PHE A 379 -11.52 -13.42 -7.35
N PRO A 380 -11.14 -14.35 -8.25
CA PRO A 380 -11.98 -14.75 -9.37
C PRO A 380 -13.28 -15.41 -8.88
N GLU A 381 -14.36 -15.29 -9.67
CA GLU A 381 -15.56 -16.06 -9.35
C GLU A 381 -15.25 -17.55 -9.52
N ALA A 382 -15.77 -18.39 -8.60
CA ALA A 382 -15.70 -19.83 -8.80
C ALA A 382 -16.35 -20.14 -10.15
N ALA A 383 -15.59 -20.69 -11.09
CA ALA A 383 -16.12 -21.06 -12.40
C ALA A 383 -17.33 -21.98 -12.18
N GLY A 384 -18.53 -21.46 -12.41
CA GLY A 384 -19.76 -22.23 -12.30
C GLY A 384 -19.60 -23.47 -13.19
N GLY A 385 -19.78 -24.65 -12.59
CA GLY A 385 -19.59 -25.93 -13.26
C GLY A 385 -20.38 -25.99 -14.56
N ARG A 386 -19.72 -25.69 -15.69
CA ARG A 386 -20.18 -26.13 -17.00
C ARG A 386 -19.73 -27.58 -17.10
N GLY A 387 -20.73 -28.44 -17.23
CA GLY A 387 -20.67 -29.87 -16.99
C GLY A 387 -19.41 -30.54 -17.52
N ALA A 388 -18.93 -31.48 -16.71
CA ALA A 388 -18.22 -32.64 -17.23
C ALA A 388 -19.11 -33.24 -18.33
N GLY A 389 -18.80 -32.91 -19.58
CA GLY A 389 -19.28 -33.66 -20.73
C GLY A 389 -18.73 -35.06 -20.58
N THR A 390 -19.62 -35.98 -20.24
CA THR A 390 -19.46 -37.41 -20.43
C THR A 390 -18.87 -37.66 -21.81
N ILE A 391 -17.61 -38.08 -21.86
CA ILE A 391 -17.09 -38.84 -22.98
C ILE A 391 -17.52 -40.28 -22.69
N GLU A 392 -18.65 -40.68 -23.26
CA GLU A 392 -19.04 -42.08 -23.40
C GLU A 392 -18.43 -42.65 -24.69
N ALA A 393 -17.91 -43.87 -24.52
CA ALA A 393 -17.52 -44.90 -25.49
C ALA A 393 -16.31 -44.64 -26.40
#